data_AF-A0A536W270-F1
#
_entry.id   AF-A0A536W270-F1
#
_cell.length_a   1.000
_cell.length_b   1.000
_cell.length_c   1.000
_cell.angle_alpha   90.00
_cell.angle_beta   90.00
_cell.angle_gamma   90.00
#
_symmetry.space_group_name_H-M   'P 1'
#
loop_
_entity.id
_entity.type
_entity.pdbx_description
1 polymer ?
#
loop_
_entity_poly.entity_id
_entity_poly.type
_entity_poly.pdbx_seq_one_letter_code
_entity_poly.pdbx_strand_id
1 'polypeptide(L)' 'EVKLLSENESTYIPIGTKHRLENVGKVPLFLIEVQSGSYLGEDDIVRFEDRYHRN' A
#
# COMPACT_ATOMS: atom_id res chain seq x y z
N GLU A 1 -8.16 -4.55 10.01
CA GLU A 1 -8.63 -3.34 10.71
C GLU A 1 -8.33 -2.13 9.82
N VAL A 2 -9.14 -1.07 9.89
CA VAL A 2 -8.88 0.18 9.16
C VAL A 2 -8.08 1.09 10.07
N LYS A 3 -6.90 1.53 9.60
CA LYS A 3 -6.04 2.49 10.31
C LYS A 3 -6.01 3.79 9.52
N LEU A 4 -6.35 4.90 10.18
CA LEU A 4 -6.22 6.24 9.63
C LEU A 4 -4.85 6.79 10.00
N LEU A 5 -4.18 7.42 9.03
CA LEU A 5 -2.88 8.06 9.20
C LEU A 5 -2.99 9.53 8.76
N SER A 6 -2.32 10.39 9.49
CA SER A 6 -2.12 11.81 9.19
C SER A 6 -0.73 12.06 8.60
N GLU A 7 -0.47 13.30 8.19
CA GLU A 7 0.85 13.71 7.69
C GLU A 7 1.95 13.37 8.70
N ASN A 8 3.10 12.91 8.20
CA ASN A 8 4.26 12.42 8.96
C ASN A 8 4.01 11.17 9.84
N GLU A 9 2.84 10.54 9.77
CA GLU A 9 2.61 9.24 10.40
C GLU A 9 2.98 8.09 9.45
N SER A 10 3.36 6.96 10.04
CA SER A 10 3.71 5.75 9.30
C SER A 10 3.12 4.51 9.94
N THR A 11 3.05 3.44 9.16
CA THR A 11 2.69 2.13 9.67
C THR A 11 3.49 1.06 8.95
N TYR A 12 3.88 0.02 9.68
CA TYR A 12 4.47 -1.15 9.08
C TYR A 12 3.37 -2.08 8.54
N ILE A 13 3.61 -2.66 7.37
CA ILE A 13 2.74 -3.66 6.75
C ILE A 13 3.51 -4.98 6.78
N PRO A 14 3.12 -5.94 7.64
CA PRO A 14 3.80 -7.24 7.71
C PRO A 14 3.68 -8.03 6.41
N ILE A 15 4.67 -8.87 6.14
CA ILE A 15 4.65 -9.81 5.01
C ILE A 15 3.35 -10.64 4.98
N GLY A 16 2.80 -10.84 3.78
CA GLY A 16 1.55 -11.57 3.57
C GLY A 16 0.28 -10.83 4.00
N THR A 17 0.39 -9.61 4.53
CA THR A 17 -0.78 -8.81 4.92
C THR A 17 -1.50 -8.28 3.69
N LYS A 18 -2.73 -8.76 3.46
CA LYS A 18 -3.64 -8.13 2.50
C LYS A 18 -4.00 -6.73 2.98
N HIS A 19 -3.67 -5.72 2.19
CA HIS A 19 -3.92 -4.31 2.51
C HIS A 19 -4.40 -3.54 1.27
N ARG A 20 -4.99 -2.37 1.52
CA ARG A 20 -5.37 -1.39 0.50
C ARG A 20 -5.12 0.00 1.06
N LEU A 21 -4.51 0.87 0.26
CA LEU A 21 -4.35 2.28 0.59
C LEU A 21 -5.50 3.07 -0.04
N GLU A 22 -6.04 4.03 0.72
CA GLU A 22 -7.11 4.91 0.28
C GLU A 22 -6.89 6.32 0.83
N ASN A 23 -6.92 7.32 -0.05
CA ASN A 23 -6.95 8.72 0.36
C ASN A 23 -8.41 9.14 0.59
N VAL A 24 -8.83 9.18 1.85
CA VAL A 24 -10.18 9.64 2.25
C VAL A 24 -10.31 11.17 2.24
N GLY A 25 -9.20 11.89 2.09
CA GLY A 25 -9.15 13.34 2.05
C GLY A 25 -9.59 13.93 0.71
N LYS A 26 -9.81 15.24 0.70
CA LYS A 26 -10.17 16.00 -0.53
C LYS A 26 -8.97 16.65 -1.21
N VAL A 27 -7.79 16.53 -0.61
CA VAL A 27 -6.54 17.14 -1.10
C VAL A 27 -5.64 16.03 -1.64
N PRO A 28 -4.86 16.26 -2.71
CA PRO A 28 -3.84 15.33 -3.17
C PRO A 28 -2.87 14.97 -2.03
N LEU A 29 -2.59 13.68 -1.90
CA LEU A 29 -1.66 13.14 -0.91
C LEU A 29 -0.38 12.68 -1.62
N PHE A 30 0.76 12.96 -1.01
CA PHE A 30 2.03 12.35 -1.38
C PHE A 30 2.35 11.22 -0.40
N LEU A 31 2.58 10.03 -0.93
CA LEU A 31 2.90 8.84 -0.14
C LEU A 31 4.31 8.37 -0.48
N ILE A 32 5.04 7.91 0.53
CA ILE A 32 6.31 7.20 0.37
C ILE A 32 6.06 5.74 0.79
N GLU A 33 6.29 4.82 -0.13
CA GLU A 33 6.32 3.40 0.16
C GLU A 33 7.77 2.92 0.20
N VAL A 34 8.15 2.24 1.28
CA VAL A 34 9.48 1.64 1.41
C VAL A 34 9.29 0.13 1.49
N GLN A 35 9.71 -0.56 0.45
CA GLN A 35 9.74 -2.01 0.42
C GLN A 35 11.08 -2.50 0.98
N SER A 36 11.02 -3.42 1.95
CA SER A 36 12.19 -3.95 2.64
C SER A 36 12.16 -5.47 2.61
N GLY A 37 13.16 -6.09 1.98
CA GLY A 37 13.24 -7.54 1.83
C GLY A 37 14.42 -7.94 0.95
N SER A 38 14.71 -9.24 0.91
CA SER A 38 15.76 -9.79 0.03
C SER A 38 15.31 -9.93 -1.43
N TYR A 39 14.00 -9.90 -1.69
CA TYR A 39 13.41 -10.01 -3.01
C TYR A 39 12.17 -9.11 -3.09
N LEU A 40 12.06 -8.31 -4.15
CA LEU A 40 11.03 -7.28 -4.34
C LEU A 40 10.51 -7.31 -5.80
N GLY A 41 10.30 -8.50 -6.33
CA GLY A 41 9.82 -8.69 -7.71
C GLY A 41 8.32 -8.42 -7.85
N GLU A 42 7.89 -8.07 -9.07
CA GLU A 42 6.48 -7.89 -9.41
C GLU A 42 5.64 -9.18 -9.27
N ASP A 43 6.31 -10.33 -9.37
CA ASP A 43 5.75 -11.67 -9.19
C ASP A 43 5.49 -12.03 -7.72
N ASP A 44 6.12 -11.32 -6.77
CA ASP A 44 5.84 -11.45 -5.34
C ASP A 44 4.58 -10.66 -4.91
N ILE A 45 3.99 -9.88 -5.82
CA ILE A 45 2.81 -9.06 -5.55
C ILE A 45 1.53 -9.77 -5.97
N VAL A 46 0.77 -10.27 -4.99
CA VAL A 46 -0.56 -10.83 -5.21
C VAL A 46 -1.61 -9.72 -5.26
N ARG A 47 -2.18 -9.48 -6.45
CA ARG A 47 -3.23 -8.48 -6.67
C ARG A 47 -4.61 -9.13 -6.56
N PHE A 48 -5.40 -8.68 -5.58
CA PHE A 48 -6.73 -9.26 -5.31
C PHE A 48 -7.88 -8.59 -6.09
N GLU A 49 -7.71 -7.32 -6.46
CA GLU A 49 -8.64 -6.57 -7.30
C GLU A 49 -7.84 -5.80 -8.34
N ASP A 50 -8.12 -6.03 -9.62
CA ASP A 50 -7.55 -5.22 -10.69
C ASP A 50 -8.57 -4.23 -11.24
N ARG A 51 -8.84 -3.17 -10.47
CA ARG A 51 -9.73 -2.09 -10.91
C ARG A 51 -9.11 -1.20 -12.00
N TYR A 52 -7.83 -1.40 -12.31
CA TYR A 52 -7.07 -0.54 -13.21
C TYR A 52 -6.60 -1.27 -14.47
N HIS A 53 -7.01 -2.53 -14.67
CA HIS A 53 -6.67 -3.37 -15.83
C HIS A 53 -5.18 -3.34 -16.17
N ARG A 54 -4.34 -3.67 -15.18
CA ARG A 54 -2.88 -3.63 -15.35
C ARG A 54 -2.32 -4.96 -15.91
N ASN A 55 -3.21 -5.90 -16.26
CA ASN A 55 -2.92 -7.19 -16.87
C ASN A 55 -3.76 -7.41 -18.13
#